data_AF-A0AAJ5V1N8-F1
#
_entry.id   AF-A0AAJ5V1N8-F1
#
_cell.length_a   1.000
_cell.length_b   1.000
_cell.length_c   1.000
_cell.angle_alpha   90.00
_cell.angle_beta   90.00
_cell.angle_gamma   90.00
#
_symmetry.space_group_name_H-M   'P 1'
#
loop_
_entity.id
_entity.type
_entity.pdbx_description
1 polymer ?
#
loop_
_entity_poly.entity_id
_entity_poly.type
_entity_poly.pdbx_seq_one_letter_code
_entity_poly.pdbx_strand_id
1 'polypeptide(L)'
;MQFENRSSGQDKFNATYGAAANTILDHLQILYRSRAGVEAQGWDTAEHQNGLVVLIPTSSDESDQAALGAVDAAGTFAVAAMRTYEAYAAESDMDDPEQAELPTLLLKAAQDAHQLAAPA
;
A
#
# COMPACT_ATOMS: atom_id res chain seq x y z
N MET A 1 -0.45 0.22 18.63
CA MET A 1 -0.88 0.59 17.27
C MET A 1 -1.80 1.80 17.39
N GLN A 2 -1.35 2.99 16.97
CA GLN A 2 -2.20 4.18 16.86
C GLN A 2 -2.71 4.25 15.43
N PHE A 3 -4.00 3.98 15.24
CA PHE A 3 -4.72 4.25 14.00
C PHE A 3 -5.57 5.49 14.26
N GLU A 4 -5.32 6.59 13.54
CA GLU A 4 -6.01 7.86 13.82
C GLU A 4 -7.38 7.97 13.14
N ASN A 5 -7.66 7.20 12.08
CA ASN A 5 -9.00 7.13 11.49
C ASN A 5 -9.16 5.91 10.56
N ARG A 6 -10.15 5.04 10.82
CA ARG A 6 -10.57 3.97 9.89
C ARG A 6 -11.81 4.49 9.17
N SER A 7 -11.64 4.99 7.95
CA SER A 7 -12.75 5.37 7.08
C SER A 7 -12.91 4.32 5.99
N SER A 8 -14.15 3.94 5.68
CA SER A 8 -14.42 3.12 4.51
C SER A 8 -13.99 3.90 3.28
N GLY A 9 -13.07 3.37 2.48
CA GLY A 9 -12.83 3.90 1.15
C GLY A 9 -11.37 4.04 0.78
N GLN A 10 -11.11 3.76 -0.49
CA GLN A 10 -9.86 4.01 -1.19
C GLN A 10 -9.68 5.49 -1.54
N ASP A 11 -10.63 6.39 -1.26
CA ASP A 11 -10.58 7.79 -1.71
C ASP A 11 -9.33 8.54 -1.25
N LYS A 12 -8.96 8.41 0.03
CA LYS A 12 -7.73 9.03 0.56
C LYS A 12 -6.47 8.40 -0.04
N PHE A 13 -6.49 7.09 -0.24
CA PHE A 13 -5.41 6.36 -0.90
C PHE A 13 -5.22 6.83 -2.36
N ASN A 14 -6.32 6.93 -3.10
CA ASN A 14 -6.38 7.42 -4.47
C ASN A 14 -5.95 8.89 -4.56
N ALA A 15 -6.36 9.73 -3.61
CA ALA A 15 -5.90 11.12 -3.53
C ALA A 15 -4.40 11.24 -3.22
N THR A 16 -3.85 10.29 -2.45
CA THR A 16 -2.43 10.30 -2.06
C THR A 16 -1.54 9.83 -3.21
N TYR A 17 -1.87 8.71 -3.86
CA TYR A 17 -1.00 8.09 -4.88
C TYR A 17 -1.42 8.37 -6.33
N GLY A 18 -2.57 9.02 -6.54
CA GLY A 18 -3.04 9.43 -7.86
C GLY A 18 -3.05 8.29 -8.86
N ALA A 19 -2.33 8.48 -9.98
CA ALA A 19 -2.25 7.50 -11.06
C ALA A 19 -1.68 6.14 -10.61
N ALA A 20 -0.82 6.11 -9.59
CA ALA A 20 -0.20 4.87 -9.12
C ALA A 20 -1.12 4.02 -8.23
N ALA A 21 -2.23 4.58 -7.73
CA ALA A 21 -3.09 3.91 -6.76
C ALA A 21 -3.62 2.55 -7.25
N ASN A 22 -4.09 2.48 -8.51
CA ASN A 22 -4.59 1.25 -9.10
C ASN A 22 -3.49 0.19 -9.24
N THR A 23 -2.29 0.58 -9.64
CA THR A 23 -1.14 -0.33 -9.77
C THR A 23 -0.70 -0.87 -8.41
N ILE A 24 -0.68 -0.02 -7.38
CA ILE A 24 -0.40 -0.49 -6.02
C ILE A 24 -1.48 -1.47 -5.55
N LEU A 25 -2.76 -1.17 -5.81
CA LEU A 25 -3.87 -2.03 -5.43
C LEU A 25 -3.78 -3.42 -6.08
N ASP A 26 -3.45 -3.49 -7.37
CA ASP A 26 -3.25 -4.76 -8.08
C ASP A 26 -2.12 -5.58 -7.44
N HIS A 27 -0.97 -4.95 -7.18
CA HIS A 27 0.12 -5.59 -6.48
C HIS A 27 -0.28 -6.08 -5.08
N LEU A 28 -1.04 -5.27 -4.32
CA LEU A 28 -1.54 -5.66 -3.01
C LEU A 28 -2.46 -6.88 -3.09
N GLN A 29 -3.43 -6.90 -4.01
CA GLN A 29 -4.32 -8.05 -4.20
C GLN A 29 -3.54 -9.35 -4.45
N ILE A 30 -2.54 -9.30 -5.34
CA ILE A 30 -1.67 -10.44 -5.64
C ILE A 30 -0.89 -10.88 -4.39
N LEU A 31 -0.29 -9.92 -3.67
CA LEU A 31 0.53 -10.23 -2.50
C LEU A 31 -0.29 -10.82 -1.35
N TYR A 32 -1.46 -10.26 -1.04
CA TYR A 32 -2.32 -10.79 0.01
C TYR A 32 -2.87 -12.17 -0.36
N ARG A 33 -3.32 -12.36 -1.61
CA ARG A 33 -3.73 -13.69 -2.07
C ARG A 33 -2.61 -14.72 -1.95
N SER A 34 -1.38 -14.33 -2.28
CA SER A 34 -0.21 -15.20 -2.17
C SER A 34 0.19 -15.52 -0.73
N ARG A 35 -0.02 -14.59 0.22
CA ARG A 35 0.42 -14.71 1.62
C ARG A 35 -0.64 -15.29 2.56
N ALA A 36 -1.89 -14.87 2.38
CA ALA A 36 -3.03 -15.29 3.20
C ALA A 36 -3.79 -16.48 2.58
N GLY A 37 -3.60 -16.77 1.29
CA GLY A 37 -4.35 -17.82 0.58
C GLY A 37 -5.80 -17.46 0.25
N VAL A 38 -6.22 -16.23 0.55
CA VAL A 38 -7.59 -15.72 0.37
C VAL A 38 -7.57 -14.35 -0.30
N GLU A 39 -8.65 -13.99 -0.98
CA GLU A 39 -8.80 -12.70 -1.66
C GLU A 39 -9.49 -11.68 -0.75
N ALA A 40 -8.99 -10.44 -0.74
CA ALA A 40 -9.63 -9.35 -0.02
C ALA A 40 -10.95 -8.96 -0.72
N GLN A 41 -12.06 -8.93 0.03
CA GLN A 41 -13.36 -8.52 -0.49
C GLN A 41 -13.52 -6.99 -0.50
N GLY A 42 -12.72 -6.30 0.32
CA GLY A 42 -12.69 -4.85 0.40
C GLY A 42 -11.36 -4.36 0.98
N TRP A 43 -11.27 -3.04 1.11
CA TRP A 43 -10.10 -2.37 1.64
C TRP A 43 -10.53 -1.23 2.56
N ASP A 44 -9.95 -1.21 3.75
CA ASP A 44 -9.93 -0.04 4.59
C ASP A 44 -8.64 0.74 4.40
N THR A 45 -8.67 2.02 4.74
CA THR A 45 -7.48 2.88 4.69
C THR A 45 -6.98 3.14 6.10
N ALA A 46 -5.66 3.05 6.28
CA ALA A 46 -4.96 3.50 7.48
C ALA A 46 -3.98 4.63 7.14
N GLU A 47 -4.08 5.74 7.87
CA GLU A 47 -3.19 6.90 7.75
C GLU A 47 -2.22 6.94 8.94
N HIS A 48 -0.94 7.15 8.64
CA HIS A 48 0.14 7.26 9.61
C HIS A 48 0.63 8.71 9.74
N GLN A 49 1.27 9.05 10.88
CA GLN A 49 1.68 10.41 11.23
C GLN A 49 2.65 11.09 10.24
N ASN A 50 3.41 10.30 9.47
CA ASN A 50 4.29 10.78 8.41
C ASN A 50 3.56 11.09 7.09
N GLY A 51 2.22 10.95 7.05
CA GLY A 51 1.41 11.10 5.86
C GLY A 51 1.36 9.85 4.98
N LEU A 52 1.95 8.74 5.42
CA LEU A 52 1.83 7.45 4.72
C LEU A 52 0.38 6.95 4.83
N VAL A 53 -0.18 6.59 3.69
CA VAL A 53 -1.51 6.00 3.59
C VAL A 53 -1.38 4.57 3.09
N VAL A 54 -1.88 3.59 3.84
CA VAL A 54 -1.83 2.17 3.46
C VAL A 54 -3.23 1.58 3.41
N LEU A 55 -3.40 0.52 2.62
CA LEU A 55 -4.65 -0.25 2.56
C LEU A 55 -4.56 -1.51 3.41
N ILE A 56 -5.59 -1.73 4.21
CA ILE A 56 -5.80 -2.92 5.04
C ILE A 56 -6.91 -3.75 4.41
N PRO A 57 -6.68 -5.02 4.05
CA PRO A 57 -7.68 -5.84 3.41
C PRO A 57 -8.80 -6.20 4.39
N THR A 58 -10.03 -6.27 3.87
CA THR A 58 -11.21 -6.67 4.63
C THR A 58 -11.91 -7.87 4.00
N SER A 59 -12.51 -8.69 4.84
CA SER A 59 -13.43 -9.76 4.44
C SER A 59 -14.64 -9.77 5.38
N SER A 60 -15.79 -10.18 4.85
CA SER A 60 -17.00 -10.44 5.65
C SER A 60 -16.96 -11.80 6.35
N ASP A 61 -16.10 -12.73 5.90
CA ASP A 61 -15.84 -14.00 6.56
C ASP A 61 -14.76 -13.84 7.63
N GLU A 62 -15.02 -14.34 8.85
CA GLU A 62 -14.12 -14.21 10.00
C GLU A 62 -12.81 -14.98 9.81
N SER A 63 -12.86 -16.15 9.16
CA SER A 63 -11.68 -16.98 8.90
C SER A 63 -10.77 -16.30 7.87
N ASP A 64 -11.37 -15.77 6.80
CA ASP A 64 -10.63 -15.00 5.80
C ASP A 64 -10.05 -13.72 6.40
N GLN A 65 -10.83 -13.00 7.22
CA GLN A 65 -10.36 -11.78 7.90
C GLN A 65 -9.19 -12.06 8.85
N ALA A 66 -9.19 -13.20 9.54
CA ALA A 66 -8.08 -13.64 10.38
C ALA A 66 -6.82 -13.97 9.55
N ALA A 67 -6.98 -14.68 8.42
CA ALA A 67 -5.87 -14.98 7.51
C ALA A 67 -5.26 -13.70 6.91
N LEU A 68 -6.10 -12.77 6.47
CA LEU A 68 -5.68 -11.45 5.97
C LEU A 68 -4.99 -10.62 7.06
N GLY A 69 -5.51 -10.64 8.29
CA GLY A 69 -4.94 -9.92 9.44
C GLY A 69 -3.62 -10.48 9.96
N ALA A 70 -3.27 -11.72 9.61
CA ALA A 70 -1.97 -12.33 9.93
C ALA A 70 -0.85 -11.86 9.00
N VAL A 71 -1.17 -11.23 7.87
CA VAL A 71 -0.20 -10.68 6.92
C VAL A 71 0.23 -9.28 7.38
N ASP A 72 1.54 -9.04 7.43
CA ASP A 72 2.08 -7.71 7.72
C ASP A 72 1.68 -6.70 6.64
N ALA A 73 0.74 -5.81 6.97
CA ALA A 73 0.20 -4.85 6.01
C ALA A 73 1.22 -3.81 5.57
N ALA A 74 2.07 -3.33 6.49
CA ALA A 74 3.07 -2.32 6.21
C ALA A 74 4.16 -2.87 5.28
N GLY A 75 4.70 -4.06 5.57
CA GLY A 75 5.69 -4.71 4.72
C GLY A 75 5.10 -5.17 3.39
N THR A 76 3.83 -5.58 3.35
CA THR A 76 3.14 -5.90 2.09
C THR A 76 2.98 -4.66 1.22
N PHE A 77 2.57 -3.54 1.81
CA PHE A 77 2.50 -2.25 1.12
C PHE A 77 3.86 -1.78 0.63
N ALA A 78 4.92 -1.90 1.45
CA ALA A 78 6.28 -1.52 1.05
C ALA A 78 6.72 -2.24 -0.23
N VAL A 79 6.45 -3.55 -0.34
CA VAL A 79 6.75 -4.34 -1.54
C VAL A 79 5.92 -3.87 -2.74
N ALA A 80 4.63 -3.62 -2.55
CA ALA A 80 3.75 -3.15 -3.63
C ALA A 80 4.18 -1.76 -4.14
N ALA A 81 4.44 -0.82 -3.24
CA ALA A 81 4.89 0.53 -3.56
C ALA A 81 6.27 0.51 -4.25
N MET A 82 7.19 -0.35 -3.82
CA MET A 82 8.51 -0.47 -4.46
C MET A 82 8.39 -1.00 -5.90
N ARG A 83 7.57 -2.03 -6.15
CA ARG A 83 7.33 -2.54 -7.51
C ARG A 83 6.70 -1.49 -8.42
N THR A 84 5.76 -0.71 -7.88
CA THR A 84 5.15 0.39 -8.62
C THR A 84 6.17 1.49 -8.90
N TYR A 85 7.02 1.84 -7.92
CA TYR A 85 8.14 2.76 -8.11
C TYR A 85 9.06 2.31 -9.26
N GLU A 86 9.50 1.05 -9.27
CA GLU A 86 10.40 0.52 -10.29
C GLU A 86 9.80 0.64 -11.70
N ALA A 87 8.50 0.40 -11.85
CA ALA A 87 7.80 0.56 -13.13
C ALA A 87 7.77 2.03 -13.58
N TYR A 88 7.34 2.95 -12.70
CA TYR A 88 7.27 4.37 -13.04
C TYR A 88 8.65 4.99 -13.26
N ALA A 89 9.64 4.64 -12.44
CA ALA A 89 11.00 5.15 -12.57
C ALA A 89 11.69 4.68 -13.86
N ALA A 90 11.34 3.50 -14.39
CA ALA A 90 11.86 3.01 -15.66
C ALA A 90 11.33 3.80 -16.87
N GLU A 91 10.14 4.40 -16.75
CA GLU A 91 9.48 5.16 -17.81
C GLU A 91 9.65 6.68 -17.69
N SER A 92 10.08 7.17 -16.53
CA SER A 92 10.20 8.60 -16.22
C SER A 92 11.62 9.13 -16.44
N ASP A 93 11.75 10.37 -16.92
CA ASP A 93 13.01 11.09 -16.82
C ASP A 93 13.22 11.58 -15.38
N MET A 94 14.10 10.91 -14.63
CA MET A 94 14.35 11.22 -13.22
C MET A 94 15.10 12.55 -13.00
N ASP A 95 15.66 13.14 -14.07
CA ASP A 95 16.25 14.48 -14.02
C ASP A 95 15.19 15.59 -14.25
N ASP A 96 14.01 15.24 -14.76
CA ASP A 96 12.85 16.13 -14.88
C ASP A 96 12.01 16.08 -13.59
N PRO A 97 11.92 17.18 -12.83
CA PRO A 97 11.20 17.19 -11.56
C PRO A 97 9.74 16.79 -11.69
N GLU A 98 9.04 17.17 -12.77
CA GLU A 98 7.60 16.88 -12.96
C GLU A 98 7.37 15.37 -13.17
N GLN A 99 8.30 14.70 -13.84
CA GLN A 99 8.23 13.25 -14.06
C GLN A 99 8.74 12.46 -12.85
N ALA A 100 9.65 13.03 -12.06
CA ALA A 100 10.20 12.41 -10.86
C ALA A 100 9.28 12.49 -9.63
N GLU A 101 8.26 13.37 -9.61
CA GLU A 101 7.36 13.56 -8.45
C GLU A 101 6.72 12.24 -7.99
N LEU A 102 6.09 11.52 -8.90
CA LEU A 102 5.38 10.28 -8.58
C LEU A 102 6.32 9.12 -8.18
N PRO A 103 7.40 8.80 -8.94
CA PRO A 103 8.41 7.86 -8.49
C PRO A 103 8.99 8.21 -7.11
N THR A 104 9.30 9.49 -6.85
CA THR A 104 9.87 9.93 -5.57
C THR A 104 8.88 9.73 -4.42
N LEU A 105 7.60 10.04 -4.64
CA LEU A 105 6.53 9.77 -3.67
C LEU A 105 6.43 8.27 -3.36
N LEU A 106 6.44 7.41 -4.38
CA LEU A 106 6.33 5.96 -4.21
C LEU A 106 7.53 5.37 -3.46
N LEU A 107 8.74 5.82 -3.79
CA LEU A 107 9.96 5.41 -3.10
C LEU A 107 9.90 5.79 -1.61
N LYS A 108 9.50 7.03 -1.31
CA LYS A 108 9.33 7.49 0.06
C LYS A 108 8.28 6.66 0.80
N ALA A 109 7.11 6.44 0.19
CA ALA A 109 6.05 5.63 0.78
C ALA A 109 6.50 4.19 1.06
N ALA A 110 7.28 3.58 0.16
CA ALA A 110 7.84 2.25 0.36
C ALA A 110 8.84 2.22 1.52
N GLN A 111 9.71 3.22 1.65
CA GLN A 111 10.67 3.34 2.75
C GLN A 111 9.99 3.56 4.10
N ASP A 112 9.03 4.48 4.15
CA ASP A 112 8.22 4.78 5.33
C ASP A 112 7.45 3.53 5.80
N ALA A 113 6.84 2.79 4.86
CA ALA A 113 6.15 1.54 5.18
C ALA A 113 7.10 0.44 5.64
N HIS A 114 8.29 0.35 5.05
CA HIS A 114 9.32 -0.59 5.49
C HIS A 114 9.81 -0.31 6.92
N GLN A 115 9.89 0.95 7.32
CA GLN A 115 10.24 1.34 8.69
C GLN A 115 9.14 0.99 9.71
N LEU A 116 7.88 0.98 9.28
CA LEU A 116 6.73 0.59 10.11
C LEU A 116 6.57 -0.93 10.23
N ALA A 117 7.03 -1.67 9.22
CA ALA A 117 7.15 -3.12 9.29
C ALA A 117 8.22 -3.46 10.35
N ALA A 118 7.79 -3.74 11.58
CA ALA A 118 8.70 -4.08 12.67
C ALA A 118 9.63 -5.25 12.26
N PRO A 119 10.91 -5.24 12.65
CA PRO A 119 11.70 -6.46 12.58
C PRO A 119 11.04 -7.49 13.51
N ALA A 120 10.79 -8.67 12.96
CA ALA A 120 10.37 -9.85 13.71
C ALA A 120 11.34 -10.18 14.86
#